data_AF-A0A0E3P6D2-F1
#
_entry.id   AF-A0A0E3P6D2-F1
#
_cell.length_a   1.000
_cell.length_b   1.000
_cell.length_c   1.000
_cell.angle_alpha   90.00
_cell.angle_beta   90.00
_cell.angle_gamma   90.00
#
_symmetry.space_group_name_H-M   'P 1'
#
loop_
_entity.id
_entity.type
_entity.pdbx_description
1 polymer ?
#
loop_
_entity_poly.entity_id
_entity_poly.type
_entity_poly.pdbx_seq_one_letter_code
_entity_poly.pdbx_strand_id
1 'polypeptide(L)'
;MALELEKIINKHESVLKKYRGLYVFADLLATFLVLYTLFVLFNMRDIFLMFPAFEPYTGSKYSILGSEIIFETLGLIVLSFALSLILTAVRYYRAEKKDAITLIEEKYPVLRERMRTAYDNRDMDNIIVRDLIGSVVIDSKPVQSSAFLNRKKLAKDVLLTVFAVAVLVYVAHTGYQTTLSPTDMDEVIDKILFPGSSDLVSLEENGGTSGEQQSNKDLFGEPAVIIIEGTEVDLEIPPGAGEGFMNQEEGEERDNASFIQSDLYNPEAIASQSYYENLPEGYRSVIQTYFEQLAEE
;
A
#
# COMPACT_ATOMS: atom_id res chain seq x y z
N MET A 1 51.33 10.37 24.22
CA MET A 1 50.51 9.17 24.47
C MET A 1 49.02 9.48 24.53
N ALA A 2 48.52 10.35 25.44
CA ALA A 2 47.10 10.73 25.46
C ALA A 2 46.59 11.31 24.12
N LEU A 3 47.36 12.21 23.50
CA LEU A 3 47.08 12.74 22.15
C LEU A 3 47.06 11.67 21.04
N GLU A 4 47.77 10.55 21.22
CA GLU A 4 47.76 9.47 20.22
C GLU A 4 46.50 8.61 20.34
N LEU A 5 46.05 8.34 21.57
CA LEU A 5 44.79 7.66 21.84
C LEU A 5 43.60 8.44 21.24
N GLU A 6 43.57 9.75 21.47
CA GLU A 6 42.52 10.63 20.92
C GLU A 6 42.53 10.63 19.37
N LYS A 7 43.72 10.71 18.76
CA LYS A 7 43.85 10.61 17.29
C LYS A 7 43.31 9.28 16.75
N ILE A 8 43.56 8.17 17.43
CA ILE A 8 43.06 6.84 17.04
C ILE A 8 41.53 6.79 17.13
N ILE A 9 40.96 7.27 18.24
CA ILE A 9 39.50 7.29 18.46
C ILE A 9 38.82 8.19 17.42
N ASN A 10 39.29 9.43 17.26
CA ASN A 10 38.73 10.38 16.29
C ASN A 10 38.83 9.85 14.85
N LYS A 11 39.89 9.13 14.52
CA LYS A 11 40.04 8.47 13.21
C LYS A 11 38.96 7.40 13.02
N HIS A 12 38.73 6.52 13.99
CA HIS A 12 37.70 5.48 13.90
C HIS A 12 36.29 6.06 13.90
N GLU A 13 36.03 7.10 14.70
CA GLU A 13 34.76 7.80 14.73
C GLU A 13 34.44 8.48 13.39
N SER A 14 35.42 9.17 12.79
CA SER A 14 35.27 9.78 11.46
C SER A 14 34.93 8.74 10.39
N VAL A 15 35.61 7.60 10.42
CA VAL A 15 35.33 6.50 9.48
C VAL A 15 33.95 5.89 9.72
N LEU A 16 33.55 5.71 10.99
CA LEU A 16 32.23 5.21 11.34
C LEU A 16 31.13 6.16 10.87
N LYS A 17 31.31 7.48 11.01
CA LYS A 17 30.37 8.49 10.50
C LYS A 17 30.22 8.40 8.98
N LYS A 18 31.32 8.18 8.25
CA LYS A 18 31.28 7.93 6.80
C LYS A 18 30.50 6.66 6.45
N TYR A 19 30.74 5.56 7.16
CA TYR A 19 29.99 4.31 6.93
C TYR A 19 28.51 4.45 7.26
N ARG A 20 28.16 5.16 8.34
CA ARG A 20 26.75 5.48 8.66
C ARG A 20 26.09 6.26 7.53
N GLY A 21 26.75 7.31 7.03
CA GLY A 21 26.26 8.07 5.88
C GLY A 21 26.06 7.19 4.64
N LEU A 22 27.02 6.29 4.37
CA LEU A 22 26.94 5.34 3.27
C LEU A 22 25.74 4.39 3.43
N TYR A 23 25.50 3.83 4.62
CA TYR A 23 24.32 2.98 4.86
C TYR A 23 23.01 3.75 4.69
N VAL A 24 22.94 5.00 5.17
CA VAL A 24 21.73 5.83 5.02
C VAL A 24 21.48 6.12 3.54
N PHE A 25 22.53 6.44 2.79
CA PHE A 25 22.42 6.69 1.36
C PHE A 25 22.02 5.43 0.58
N ALA A 26 22.60 4.27 0.90
CA ALA A 26 22.26 3.00 0.27
C ALA A 26 20.81 2.59 0.56
N ASP A 27 20.35 2.72 1.81
CA ASP A 27 18.96 2.44 2.20
C ASP A 27 17.98 3.41 1.54
N LEU A 28 18.33 4.70 1.45
CA LEU A 28 17.53 5.69 0.72
C LEU A 28 17.38 5.32 -0.75
N LEU A 29 18.50 5.04 -1.43
CA LEU A 29 18.49 4.69 -2.85
C LEU A 29 17.72 3.39 -3.11
N ALA A 30 17.86 2.39 -2.23
CA ALA A 30 17.11 1.15 -2.30
C ALA A 30 15.60 1.36 -2.09
N THR A 31 15.21 2.09 -1.05
CA THR A 31 13.81 2.37 -0.76
C THR A 31 13.15 3.21 -1.85
N PHE A 32 13.85 4.22 -2.36
CA PHE A 32 13.42 5.03 -3.50
C PHE A 32 13.14 4.15 -4.73
N LEU A 33 14.11 3.34 -5.15
CA LEU A 33 13.96 2.50 -6.33
C LEU A 33 12.84 1.48 -6.17
N VAL A 34 12.72 0.86 -4.99
CA VAL A 34 11.64 -0.10 -4.72
C VAL A 34 10.27 0.58 -4.77
N LEU A 35 10.12 1.74 -4.12
CA LEU A 35 8.86 2.50 -4.16
C LEU A 35 8.51 2.94 -5.57
N TYR A 36 9.47 3.47 -6.31
CA TYR A 36 9.26 3.87 -7.70
C TYR A 36 8.87 2.67 -8.58
N THR A 37 9.55 1.53 -8.42
CA THR A 37 9.20 0.28 -9.12
C THR A 37 7.78 -0.15 -8.81
N LEU A 38 7.40 -0.12 -7.54
CA LEU A 38 6.04 -0.44 -7.11
C LEU A 38 5.03 0.51 -7.75
N PHE A 39 5.31 1.81 -7.74
CA PHE A 39 4.42 2.80 -8.36
C PHE A 39 4.24 2.61 -9.87
N VAL A 40 5.32 2.27 -10.57
CA VAL A 40 5.26 1.98 -12.01
C VAL A 40 4.48 0.67 -12.27
N LEU A 41 4.67 -0.35 -11.43
CA LEU A 41 3.96 -1.62 -11.55
C LEU A 41 2.45 -1.47 -11.33
N PHE A 42 2.05 -0.66 -10.35
CA PHE A 42 0.65 -0.42 -9.94
C PHE A 42 -0.02 0.76 -10.65
N ASN A 43 0.51 1.21 -11.79
CA ASN A 43 -0.09 2.31 -12.55
C ASN A 43 -0.43 3.56 -11.71
N MET A 44 0.40 3.88 -10.72
CA MET A 44 0.15 5.00 -9.79
C MET A 44 0.23 6.39 -10.46
N ARG A 45 0.38 6.45 -11.79
CA ARG A 45 0.25 7.68 -12.57
C ARG A 45 -1.15 8.26 -12.46
N ASP A 46 -2.16 7.40 -12.32
CA ASP A 46 -3.56 7.80 -12.31
C ASP A 46 -3.95 8.51 -11.00
N ILE A 47 -3.09 8.47 -9.96
CA ILE A 47 -3.26 9.28 -8.74
C ILE A 47 -3.36 10.76 -9.09
N PHE A 48 -2.61 11.24 -10.10
CA PHE A 48 -2.66 12.65 -10.49
C PHE A 48 -3.98 13.02 -11.14
N LEU A 49 -4.76 12.06 -11.65
CA LEU A 49 -6.12 12.28 -12.15
C LEU A 49 -7.15 12.33 -11.02
N MET A 50 -6.87 11.68 -9.88
CA MET A 50 -7.78 11.64 -8.72
C MET A 50 -7.89 12.99 -7.99
N PHE A 51 -6.89 13.87 -8.13
CA PHE A 51 -6.87 15.17 -7.45
C PHE A 51 -7.10 16.33 -8.45
N PRO A 52 -8.19 17.11 -8.31
CA PRO A 52 -8.51 18.23 -9.20
C PRO A 52 -7.40 19.27 -9.34
N ALA A 53 -6.56 19.41 -8.30
CA ALA A 53 -5.42 20.33 -8.30
C ALA A 53 -4.38 20.03 -9.39
N PHE A 54 -4.31 18.79 -9.88
CA PHE A 54 -3.33 18.36 -10.88
C PHE A 54 -3.91 18.21 -12.29
N GLU A 55 -5.22 18.30 -12.46
CA GLU A 55 -5.91 18.21 -13.76
C GLU A 55 -5.36 19.17 -14.84
N PRO A 56 -4.96 20.43 -14.54
CA PRO A 56 -4.35 21.31 -15.55
C PRO A 56 -2.97 20.87 -16.04
N TYR A 57 -2.31 19.97 -15.29
CA TYR A 57 -0.94 19.55 -15.53
C TYR A 57 -0.86 18.11 -16.08
N THR A 58 -1.92 17.32 -15.96
CA THR A 58 -1.96 15.96 -16.50
C THR A 58 -1.84 15.99 -18.02
N GLY A 59 -1.08 15.04 -18.58
CA GLY A 59 -0.71 15.00 -19.99
C GLY A 59 0.30 16.06 -20.44
N SER A 60 0.68 17.02 -19.58
CA SER A 60 1.69 18.03 -19.92
C SER A 60 3.05 17.39 -20.11
N LYS A 61 3.71 17.73 -21.23
CA LYS A 61 5.06 17.28 -21.55
C LYS A 61 6.07 18.37 -21.28
N TYR A 62 7.11 18.05 -20.54
CA TYR A 62 8.24 18.93 -20.29
C TYR A 62 9.45 18.44 -21.11
N SER A 63 10.02 19.34 -21.92
CA SER A 63 11.30 19.06 -22.59
C SER A 63 12.43 19.34 -21.61
N ILE A 64 12.99 18.27 -21.04
CA ILE A 64 14.15 18.34 -20.16
C ILE A 64 15.28 17.60 -20.86
N LEU A 65 16.41 18.28 -21.08
CA LEU A 65 17.61 17.69 -21.68
C LEU A 65 17.39 17.02 -23.06
N GLY A 66 16.42 17.51 -23.85
CA GLY A 66 16.09 16.94 -25.16
C GLY A 66 15.20 15.68 -25.11
N SER A 67 14.72 15.30 -23.92
CA SER A 67 13.72 14.25 -23.73
C SER A 67 12.37 14.85 -23.31
N GLU A 68 11.28 14.36 -23.89
CA GLU A 68 9.93 14.71 -23.46
C GLU A 68 9.54 13.82 -22.27
N ILE A 69 9.39 14.43 -21.10
CA ILE A 69 8.95 13.75 -19.87
C ILE A 69 7.55 14.23 -19.54
N ILE A 70 6.63 13.29 -19.33
CA ILE A 70 5.24 13.59 -18.96
C ILE A 70 5.16 13.93 -17.48
N PHE A 71 4.31 14.90 -17.12
CA PHE A 71 4.10 15.39 -15.75
C PHE A 71 3.96 14.26 -14.71
N GLU A 72 3.15 13.25 -14.98
CA GLU A 72 2.87 12.15 -14.04
C GLU A 72 4.12 11.34 -13.73
N THR A 73 5.01 11.18 -14.71
CA THR A 73 6.27 10.46 -14.49
C THR A 73 7.20 11.26 -13.57
N LEU A 74 7.27 12.57 -13.78
CA LEU A 74 8.05 13.46 -12.93
C LEU A 74 7.44 13.57 -11.52
N GLY A 75 6.12 13.68 -11.43
CA GLY A 75 5.38 13.64 -10.18
C GLY A 75 5.62 12.35 -9.40
N LEU A 76 5.58 11.19 -10.05
CA LEU A 76 5.88 9.90 -9.41
C LEU A 76 7.32 9.82 -8.89
N ILE A 77 8.30 10.34 -9.64
CA ILE A 77 9.70 10.39 -9.19
C ILE A 77 9.81 11.26 -7.93
N VAL A 78 9.21 12.45 -7.92
CA VAL A 78 9.24 13.36 -6.76
C VAL A 78 8.51 12.74 -5.57
N LEU A 79 7.34 12.13 -5.78
CA LEU A 79 6.54 11.50 -4.73
C LEU A 79 7.27 10.30 -4.11
N SER A 80 7.80 9.39 -4.94
CA SER A 80 8.58 8.24 -4.46
C SER A 80 9.84 8.69 -3.73
N PHE A 81 10.50 9.75 -4.19
CA PHE A 81 11.66 10.32 -3.50
C PHE A 81 11.27 10.92 -2.14
N ALA A 82 10.20 11.71 -2.07
CA ALA A 82 9.71 12.29 -0.82
C ALA A 82 9.33 11.21 0.21
N LEU A 83 8.62 10.17 -0.21
CA LEU A 83 8.28 9.03 0.65
C LEU A 83 9.52 8.25 1.08
N SER A 84 10.49 8.04 0.19
CA SER A 84 11.75 7.38 0.53
C SER A 84 12.55 8.16 1.58
N LEU A 85 12.55 9.49 1.52
CA LEU A 85 13.17 10.36 2.52
C LEU A 85 12.51 10.19 3.89
N ILE A 86 11.17 10.21 3.93
CA ILE A 86 10.40 10.03 5.17
C ILE A 86 10.71 8.66 5.79
N LEU A 87 10.62 7.59 5.00
CA LEU A 87 10.89 6.23 5.49
C LEU A 87 12.33 6.06 5.97
N THR A 88 13.31 6.59 5.22
CA THR A 88 14.71 6.54 5.62
C THR A 88 14.96 7.36 6.87
N ALA A 89 14.34 8.55 6.99
CA ALA A 89 14.44 9.38 8.18
C ALA A 89 13.88 8.63 9.41
N VAL A 90 12.69 8.05 9.31
CA VAL A 90 12.07 7.26 10.39
C VAL A 90 12.99 6.10 10.79
N ARG A 91 13.54 5.35 9.83
CA ARG A 91 14.49 4.26 10.11
C ARG A 91 15.76 4.77 10.79
N TYR A 92 16.28 5.92 10.36
CA TYR A 92 17.47 6.53 10.93
C TYR A 92 17.24 7.02 12.36
N TYR A 93 16.09 7.62 12.66
CA TYR A 93 15.74 8.05 14.02
C TYR A 93 15.55 6.86 14.98
N ARG A 94 15.03 5.74 14.48
CA ARG A 94 14.87 4.51 15.27
C ARG A 94 16.16 3.71 15.44
N ALA A 95 17.21 4.01 14.68
CA ALA A 95 18.47 3.27 14.74
C ALA A 95 19.31 3.72 15.94
N GLU A 96 19.68 2.78 16.80
CA GLU A 96 20.61 3.03 17.90
C GLU A 96 22.00 3.44 17.37
N LYS A 97 22.54 4.53 17.94
CA LYS A 97 23.86 5.05 17.59
C LYS A 97 24.87 4.51 18.59
N LYS A 98 25.55 3.40 18.25
CA LYS A 98 26.66 2.86 19.06
C LYS A 98 27.95 3.66 18.87
N ASP A 99 28.56 4.18 19.94
CA ASP A 99 29.80 4.95 19.83
C ASP A 99 30.99 4.13 19.30
N ALA A 100 32.00 4.82 18.78
CA ALA A 100 33.19 4.19 18.23
C ALA A 100 33.90 3.31 19.26
N ILE A 101 33.99 3.78 20.52
CA ILE A 101 34.58 3.02 21.63
C ILE A 101 33.80 1.73 21.88
N THR A 102 32.47 1.81 22.01
CA THR A 102 31.60 0.65 22.20
C THR A 102 31.75 -0.38 21.07
N LEU A 103 31.83 0.07 19.82
CA LEU A 103 32.00 -0.83 18.67
C LEU A 103 33.40 -1.46 18.61
N ILE A 104 34.43 -0.76 19.04
CA ILE A 104 35.78 -1.31 19.15
C ILE A 104 35.83 -2.37 20.25
N GLU A 105 35.28 -2.08 21.42
CA GLU A 105 35.23 -3.01 22.56
C GLU A 105 34.39 -4.27 22.27
N GLU A 106 33.28 -4.14 21.53
CA GLU A 106 32.44 -5.28 21.10
C GLU A 106 33.21 -6.22 20.16
N LYS A 107 34.10 -5.68 19.32
CA LYS A 107 34.83 -6.45 18.31
C LYS A 107 36.20 -6.95 18.78
N TYR A 108 36.83 -6.24 19.71
CA TYR A 108 38.15 -6.54 20.26
C TYR A 108 38.06 -6.65 21.79
N PRO A 109 37.84 -7.86 22.34
CA PRO A 109 37.59 -8.04 23.77
C PRO A 109 38.79 -7.64 24.64
N VAL A 110 40.01 -7.63 24.10
CA VAL A 110 41.24 -7.19 24.79
C VAL A 110 41.18 -5.71 25.20
N LEU A 111 40.41 -4.90 24.46
CA LEU A 111 40.23 -3.47 24.71
C LEU A 111 39.00 -3.16 25.56
N ARG A 112 38.15 -4.17 25.84
CA ARG A 112 36.92 -4.01 26.61
C ARG A 112 37.22 -3.42 27.98
N GLU A 113 36.47 -2.38 28.35
CA GLU A 113 36.62 -1.58 29.57
C GLU A 113 37.93 -0.77 29.65
N ARG A 114 39.06 -1.31 29.18
CA ARG A 114 40.37 -0.64 29.16
C ARG A 114 40.36 0.60 28.29
N MET A 115 39.74 0.52 27.10
CA MET A 115 39.71 1.63 26.15
C MET A 115 38.84 2.78 26.65
N ARG A 116 37.65 2.47 27.15
CA ARG A 116 36.80 3.45 27.83
C ARG A 116 37.49 4.06 29.06
N THR A 117 38.08 3.25 29.92
CA THR A 117 38.78 3.73 31.13
C THR A 117 39.97 4.64 30.79
N ALA A 118 40.74 4.28 29.76
CA ALA A 118 41.85 5.10 29.28
C ALA A 118 41.37 6.43 28.69
N TYR A 119 40.22 6.44 28.02
CA TYR A 119 39.63 7.64 27.44
C TYR A 119 39.02 8.58 28.49
N ASP A 120 38.35 8.01 29.51
CA ASP A 120 37.72 8.77 30.60
C ASP A 120 38.76 9.45 31.50
N ASN A 121 39.93 8.81 31.69
CA ASN A 121 41.02 9.32 32.52
C ASN A 121 42.13 10.01 31.72
N ARG A 122 41.89 10.38 30.46
CA ARG A 122 42.93 10.89 29.53
C ARG A 122 43.64 12.16 30.00
N ASP A 123 42.96 12.97 30.82
CA ASP A 123 43.47 14.25 31.34
C ASP A 123 44.23 14.09 32.66
N MET A 124 44.27 12.87 33.23
CA MET A 124 44.98 12.57 34.47
C MET A 124 46.43 12.17 34.19
N ASP A 125 47.37 12.95 34.73
CA ASP A 125 48.80 12.62 34.64
C ASP A 125 49.24 11.77 35.84
N ASN A 126 49.09 10.45 35.72
CA ASN A 126 49.57 9.46 36.68
C ASN A 126 50.32 8.34 35.93
N ILE A 127 51.37 7.78 36.54
CA ILE A 127 52.13 6.65 35.99
C ILE A 127 51.23 5.47 35.61
N ILE A 128 50.19 5.17 36.40
CA ILE A 128 49.24 4.08 36.13
C ILE A 128 48.42 4.38 34.87
N VAL A 129 47.90 5.61 34.75
CA VAL A 129 47.09 6.04 33.60
C VAL A 129 47.95 6.08 32.33
N ARG A 130 49.19 6.52 32.44
CA ARG A 130 50.14 6.56 31.32
C ARG A 130 50.49 5.17 30.81
N ASP A 131 50.70 4.20 31.70
CA ASP A 131 50.92 2.79 31.33
C ASP A 131 49.67 2.17 30.68
N LEU A 132 48.49 2.46 31.23
CA LEU A 132 47.20 2.03 30.64
C LEU A 132 47.01 2.60 29.23
N ILE A 133 47.20 3.92 29.03
CA ILE A 133 47.07 4.57 27.72
C ILE A 133 48.10 3.99 26.75
N GLY A 134 49.36 3.81 27.16
CA GLY A 134 50.40 3.21 26.33
C GLY A 134 50.03 1.81 25.86
N SER A 135 49.53 0.98 26.78
CA SER A 135 49.07 -0.37 26.47
C SER A 135 47.88 -0.38 25.51
N VAL A 136 46.87 0.47 25.74
CA VAL A 136 45.70 0.60 24.85
C VAL A 136 46.09 1.10 23.46
N VAL A 137 47.07 2.01 23.35
CA VAL A 137 47.59 2.47 22.05
C VAL A 137 48.28 1.33 21.30
N ILE A 138 49.04 0.47 21.97
CA ILE A 138 49.67 -0.71 21.36
C ILE A 138 48.60 -1.71 20.91
N ASP A 139 47.66 -2.02 21.79
CA ASP A 139 46.59 -3.00 21.56
C ASP A 139 45.58 -2.54 20.48
N SER A 140 45.48 -1.23 20.23
CA SER A 140 44.59 -0.64 19.20
C SER A 140 45.23 -0.51 17.81
N LYS A 141 46.56 -0.61 17.67
CA LYS A 141 47.24 -0.60 16.35
C LYS A 141 46.71 -1.63 15.34
N PRO A 142 46.42 -2.89 15.71
CA PRO A 142 45.90 -3.88 14.75
C PRO A 142 44.42 -3.67 14.39
N VAL A 143 43.72 -2.73 15.02
CA VAL A 143 42.28 -2.49 14.79
C VAL A 143 42.07 -1.91 13.40
N GLN A 144 41.54 -2.73 12.49
CA GLN A 144 41.21 -2.30 11.14
C GLN A 144 39.88 -1.56 11.10
N SER A 145 39.84 -0.35 10.51
CA SER A 145 38.58 0.40 10.36
C SER A 145 37.56 -0.32 9.46
N SER A 146 38.03 -1.11 8.49
CA SER A 146 37.17 -1.93 7.61
C SER A 146 36.36 -2.97 8.38
N ALA A 147 36.82 -3.35 9.59
CA ALA A 147 36.13 -4.28 10.45
C ALA A 147 34.79 -3.73 10.95
N PHE A 148 34.61 -2.41 11.00
CA PHE A 148 33.34 -1.76 11.40
C PHE A 148 32.32 -1.68 10.24
N LEU A 149 32.71 -2.10 9.03
CA LEU A 149 31.80 -2.17 7.90
C LEU A 149 30.92 -3.42 7.97
N ASN A 150 29.62 -3.24 8.20
CA ASN A 150 28.60 -4.27 8.07
C ASN A 150 28.33 -4.55 6.57
N ARG A 151 29.19 -5.40 6.00
CA ARG A 151 29.10 -5.83 4.59
C ARG A 151 27.78 -6.53 4.27
N LYS A 152 27.19 -7.27 5.22
CA LYS A 152 25.92 -7.98 5.02
C LYS A 152 24.77 -7.01 4.80
N LYS A 153 24.70 -5.95 5.62
CA LYS A 153 23.71 -4.89 5.46
C LYS A 153 23.85 -4.20 4.10
N LEU A 154 25.08 -3.78 3.77
CA LEU A 154 25.35 -3.13 2.49
C LEU A 154 25.03 -4.03 1.29
N ALA A 155 25.41 -5.31 1.35
CA ALA A 155 25.15 -6.26 0.27
C ALA A 155 23.64 -6.48 0.06
N LYS A 156 22.85 -6.51 1.15
CA LYS A 156 21.39 -6.58 1.06
C LYS A 156 20.82 -5.37 0.32
N ASP A 157 21.25 -4.16 0.68
CA ASP A 157 20.75 -2.93 0.06
C ASP A 157 21.15 -2.87 -1.42
N VAL A 158 22.38 -3.26 -1.76
CA VAL A 158 22.85 -3.35 -3.15
C VAL A 158 22.10 -4.42 -3.95
N LEU A 159 21.82 -5.58 -3.36
CA LEU A 159 21.04 -6.62 -4.04
C LEU A 159 19.62 -6.14 -4.33
N LEU A 160 19.00 -5.44 -3.36
CA LEU A 160 17.67 -4.88 -3.48
C LEU A 160 17.60 -3.81 -4.58
N THR A 161 18.62 -2.95 -4.69
CA THR A 161 18.68 -1.95 -5.76
C THR A 161 18.84 -2.59 -7.14
N VAL A 162 19.75 -3.56 -7.28
CA VAL A 162 19.95 -4.28 -8.54
C VAL A 162 18.66 -4.98 -8.97
N PHE A 163 17.97 -5.62 -8.03
CA PHE A 163 16.68 -6.26 -8.30
C PHE A 163 15.62 -5.25 -8.77
N ALA A 164 15.47 -4.12 -8.07
CA ALA A 164 14.53 -3.07 -8.44
C ALA A 164 14.82 -2.49 -9.84
N VAL A 165 16.10 -2.24 -10.16
CA VAL A 165 16.50 -1.78 -11.50
C VAL A 165 16.17 -2.83 -12.56
N ALA A 166 16.43 -4.12 -12.30
CA ALA A 166 16.10 -5.18 -13.24
C ALA A 166 14.60 -5.24 -13.56
N VAL A 167 13.76 -5.10 -12.54
CA VAL A 167 12.29 -5.03 -12.71
C VAL A 167 11.89 -3.80 -13.51
N LEU A 168 12.46 -2.62 -13.22
CA LEU A 168 12.19 -1.39 -13.99
C LEU A 168 12.57 -1.52 -15.45
N VAL A 169 13.73 -2.11 -15.75
CA VAL A 169 14.17 -2.36 -17.13
C VAL A 169 13.21 -3.33 -17.84
N TYR A 170 12.78 -4.39 -17.14
CA TYR A 170 11.79 -5.32 -17.67
C TYR A 170 10.46 -4.63 -17.99
N VAL A 171 9.95 -3.81 -17.07
CA VAL A 171 8.70 -3.05 -17.26
C VAL A 171 8.85 -2.04 -18.41
N ALA A 172 9.97 -1.33 -18.48
CA ALA A 172 10.23 -0.39 -19.56
C ALA A 172 10.30 -1.06 -20.95
N HIS A 173 10.80 -2.31 -21.01
CA HIS A 173 10.90 -3.05 -22.27
C HIS A 173 9.57 -3.70 -22.69
N THR A 174 8.84 -4.28 -21.75
CA THR A 174 7.60 -5.02 -22.01
C THR A 174 6.36 -4.13 -22.00
N GLY A 175 6.45 -2.94 -21.41
CA GLY A 175 5.29 -2.12 -21.09
C GLY A 175 4.37 -2.76 -20.05
N TYR A 176 4.84 -3.81 -19.33
CA TYR A 176 4.01 -4.53 -18.39
C TYR A 176 3.64 -3.64 -17.20
N GLN A 177 2.36 -3.37 -17.07
CA GLN A 177 1.78 -2.69 -15.92
C GLN A 177 0.56 -3.50 -15.48
N THR A 178 0.33 -3.57 -14.17
CA THR A 178 -0.84 -4.30 -13.65
C THR A 178 -2.13 -3.56 -14.02
N THR A 179 -3.23 -4.29 -14.15
CA THR A 179 -4.55 -3.67 -14.41
C THR A 179 -5.13 -2.98 -13.18
N LEU A 180 -4.52 -3.13 -12.00
CA LEU A 180 -4.93 -2.47 -10.77
C LEU A 180 -4.39 -1.04 -10.75
N SER A 181 -5.26 -0.07 -11.00
CA SER A 181 -4.98 1.35 -10.86
C SER A 181 -5.59 1.91 -9.56
N PRO A 182 -5.05 3.00 -8.98
CA PRO A 182 -5.68 3.73 -7.87
C PRO A 182 -7.16 4.04 -8.05
N THR A 183 -7.62 4.25 -9.29
CA THR A 183 -9.03 4.51 -9.62
C THR A 183 -9.92 3.29 -9.43
N ASP A 184 -9.37 2.07 -9.48
CA ASP A 184 -10.11 0.82 -9.35
C ASP A 184 -10.00 0.24 -7.93
N MET A 185 -9.30 0.95 -7.03
CA MET A 185 -9.09 0.51 -5.65
C MET A 185 -10.39 0.49 -4.85
N ASP A 186 -11.37 1.35 -5.17
CA ASP A 186 -12.67 1.38 -4.48
C ASP A 186 -13.42 0.05 -4.67
N GLU A 187 -13.47 -0.46 -5.91
CA GLU A 187 -14.08 -1.76 -6.23
C GLU A 187 -13.33 -2.94 -5.57
N VAL A 188 -11.99 -2.84 -5.49
CA VAL A 188 -11.16 -3.87 -4.84
C VAL A 188 -11.31 -3.86 -3.33
N ILE A 189 -11.40 -2.68 -2.71
CA ILE A 189 -11.62 -2.52 -1.26
C ILE A 189 -12.99 -3.08 -0.88
N ASP A 190 -14.04 -2.75 -1.64
CA ASP A 190 -15.39 -3.25 -1.39
C ASP A 190 -15.47 -4.78 -1.51
N LYS A 191 -14.77 -5.35 -2.50
CA LYS A 191 -14.70 -6.80 -2.71
C LYS A 191 -13.92 -7.55 -1.64
N ILE A 192 -12.92 -6.91 -1.01
CA ILE A 192 -12.11 -7.49 0.08
C ILE A 192 -12.81 -7.34 1.43
N LEU A 193 -13.47 -6.20 1.67
CA LEU A 193 -14.14 -5.90 2.94
C LEU A 193 -15.48 -6.64 3.06
N PHE A 194 -16.16 -6.89 1.93
CA PHE A 194 -17.42 -7.63 1.86
C PHE A 194 -17.36 -8.71 0.76
N PRO A 195 -16.74 -9.87 1.04
CA PRO A 195 -16.72 -10.98 0.09
C PRO A 195 -18.13 -11.58 -0.01
N GLY A 196 -18.95 -11.08 -0.94
CA GLY A 196 -20.28 -11.61 -1.24
C GLY A 196 -21.42 -10.62 -1.44
N SER A 197 -21.18 -9.30 -1.46
CA SER A 197 -22.25 -8.30 -1.67
C SER A 197 -22.42 -7.84 -3.13
N SER A 198 -21.71 -8.46 -4.09
CA SER A 198 -21.67 -8.04 -5.49
C SER A 198 -22.88 -8.47 -6.33
N ASP A 199 -24.08 -8.47 -5.75
CA ASP A 199 -25.33 -8.73 -6.48
C ASP A 199 -26.44 -7.70 -6.13
N LEU A 200 -26.06 -6.54 -5.59
CA LEU A 200 -26.96 -5.40 -5.50
C LEU A 200 -26.62 -4.42 -6.63
N VAL A 201 -27.45 -4.52 -7.67
CA VAL A 201 -27.57 -3.55 -8.77
C VAL A 201 -27.40 -2.13 -8.26
N SER A 202 -26.33 -1.46 -8.71
CA SER A 202 -26.14 -0.02 -8.57
C SER A 202 -27.26 0.66 -9.37
N LEU A 203 -28.27 1.19 -8.69
CA LEU A 203 -29.16 2.15 -9.34
C LEU A 203 -28.35 3.43 -9.61
N GLU A 204 -28.22 3.77 -10.89
CA GLU A 204 -27.77 5.08 -11.35
C GLU A 204 -28.63 6.18 -10.68
N GLU A 205 -28.05 6.87 -9.70
CA GLU A 205 -28.61 8.10 -9.16
C GLU A 205 -28.31 9.23 -10.15
N ASN A 206 -29.07 9.25 -11.24
CA ASN A 206 -29.17 10.40 -12.13
C ASN A 206 -30.28 11.31 -11.60
N GLY A 207 -29.94 12.11 -10.59
CA GLY A 207 -30.84 13.07 -9.95
C GLY A 207 -30.06 14.29 -9.48
N GLY A 208 -29.80 15.21 -10.42
CA GLY A 208 -28.94 16.36 -10.19
C GLY A 208 -29.41 17.37 -9.14
N THR A 209 -28.41 18.15 -8.75
CA THR A 209 -28.41 19.50 -8.14
C THR A 209 -28.78 19.70 -6.67
N SER A 210 -27.71 19.81 -5.87
CA SER A 210 -27.32 20.94 -5.00
C SER A 210 -28.36 21.68 -4.14
N GLY A 211 -27.96 21.93 -2.88
CA GLY A 211 -28.19 23.23 -2.23
C GLY A 211 -28.72 23.16 -0.81
N GLU A 212 -28.03 23.85 0.09
CA GLU A 212 -28.32 23.97 1.52
C GLU A 212 -29.70 24.58 1.86
N GLN A 213 -30.18 24.18 3.04
CA GLN A 213 -31.02 24.92 4.00
C GLN A 213 -32.11 25.87 3.46
N GLN A 214 -33.38 25.45 3.57
CA GLN A 214 -34.40 26.26 4.24
C GLN A 214 -35.72 25.50 4.50
N SER A 215 -36.21 25.66 5.74
CA SER A 215 -37.63 25.77 6.09
C SER A 215 -38.63 24.72 5.59
N ASN A 216 -39.03 23.84 6.52
CA ASN A 216 -40.31 23.14 6.50
C ASN A 216 -41.49 24.09 6.22
N LYS A 217 -42.07 24.03 5.01
CA LYS A 217 -43.43 24.46 4.63
C LYS A 217 -43.74 24.01 3.19
N ASP A 218 -44.87 23.34 3.02
CA ASP A 218 -45.49 22.81 1.79
C ASP A 218 -44.71 21.75 0.99
N LEU A 219 -44.98 20.48 1.33
CA LEU A 219 -44.58 19.28 0.59
C LEU A 219 -45.57 18.86 -0.51
N PHE A 220 -46.65 19.62 -0.72
CA PHE A 220 -47.58 19.43 -1.83
C PHE A 220 -47.71 20.76 -2.55
N GLY A 221 -47.03 20.89 -3.69
CA GLY A 221 -47.14 22.08 -4.53
C GLY A 221 -48.55 22.27 -5.07
N GLU A 222 -48.87 23.48 -5.52
CA GLU A 222 -50.16 23.80 -6.13
C GLU A 222 -50.39 22.96 -7.40
N PRO A 223 -51.58 22.38 -7.60
CA PRO A 223 -51.86 21.56 -8.78
C PRO A 223 -51.77 22.41 -10.06
N ALA A 224 -50.93 21.98 -11.00
CA ALA A 224 -50.74 22.66 -12.27
C ALA A 224 -51.84 22.25 -13.26
N VAL A 225 -52.76 23.17 -13.56
CA VAL A 225 -53.75 23.02 -14.64
C VAL A 225 -53.09 23.39 -15.96
N ILE A 226 -52.97 22.43 -16.88
CA ILE A 226 -52.44 22.69 -18.24
C ILE A 226 -53.64 22.83 -19.18
N ILE A 227 -53.78 24.00 -19.81
CA ILE A 227 -54.86 24.28 -20.77
C ILE A 227 -54.36 23.91 -22.17
N ILE A 228 -54.94 22.87 -22.76
CA ILE A 228 -54.73 22.52 -24.17
C ILE A 228 -56.07 22.70 -24.89
N GLU A 229 -56.10 23.61 -25.88
CA GLU A 229 -57.28 23.89 -26.72
C GLU A 229 -58.57 24.31 -25.98
N GLY A 230 -58.43 24.99 -24.83
CA GLY A 230 -59.53 25.73 -24.21
C GLY A 230 -60.54 24.91 -23.41
N THR A 231 -60.21 23.66 -23.06
CA THR A 231 -61.00 22.86 -22.11
C THR A 231 -60.12 22.45 -20.93
N GLU A 232 -60.58 22.70 -19.70
CA GLU A 232 -59.89 22.29 -18.48
C GLU A 232 -60.02 20.77 -18.31
N VAL A 233 -58.88 20.07 -18.21
CA VAL A 233 -58.85 18.61 -18.01
C VAL A 233 -58.30 18.33 -16.61
N ASP A 234 -59.10 17.64 -15.80
CA ASP A 234 -58.71 17.20 -14.45
C ASP A 234 -57.86 15.94 -14.52
N LEU A 235 -56.72 15.94 -13.84
CA LEU A 235 -55.68 14.89 -13.91
C LEU A 235 -55.61 14.14 -12.58
N GLU A 236 -56.73 13.57 -12.13
CA GLU A 236 -56.70 12.61 -11.03
C GLU A 236 -56.28 11.23 -11.57
N ILE A 237 -55.13 10.74 -11.08
CA ILE A 237 -54.66 9.38 -11.39
C ILE A 237 -55.31 8.42 -10.38
N PRO A 238 -56.21 7.51 -10.78
CA PRO A 238 -56.76 6.52 -9.87
C PRO A 238 -55.67 5.54 -9.42
N PRO A 239 -55.63 5.14 -8.13
CA PRO A 239 -54.61 4.25 -7.63
C PRO A 239 -54.73 2.87 -8.28
N GLY A 240 -53.72 2.47 -9.06
CA GLY A 240 -53.66 1.18 -9.76
C GLY A 240 -53.17 1.22 -11.21
N ALA A 241 -53.04 2.41 -11.82
CA ALA A 241 -52.50 2.56 -13.17
C ALA A 241 -50.97 2.66 -13.15
N GLY A 242 -50.29 1.51 -13.25
CA GLY A 242 -48.87 1.47 -13.61
C GLY A 242 -48.71 1.76 -15.09
N GLU A 243 -48.08 2.90 -15.38
CA GLU A 243 -47.75 3.46 -16.71
C GLU A 243 -48.85 4.26 -17.45
N GLY A 244 -48.75 5.60 -17.37
CA GLY A 244 -49.12 6.53 -18.44
C GLY A 244 -50.59 6.91 -18.62
N PHE A 245 -50.84 8.19 -18.91
CA PHE A 245 -52.15 8.70 -19.31
C PHE A 245 -52.56 8.11 -20.67
N MET A 246 -53.58 7.25 -20.70
CA MET A 246 -54.26 6.86 -21.92
C MET A 246 -55.59 7.62 -22.03
N ASN A 247 -55.84 8.24 -23.19
CA ASN A 247 -57.14 8.80 -23.53
C ASN A 247 -58.18 7.67 -23.51
N GLN A 248 -59.20 7.82 -22.68
CA GLN A 248 -60.31 6.88 -22.57
C GLN A 248 -61.26 7.11 -23.76
N GLU A 249 -60.94 6.51 -24.92
CA GLU A 249 -61.95 6.26 -25.94
C GLU A 249 -62.71 4.99 -25.57
N GLU A 250 -64.02 5.12 -25.45
CA GLU A 250 -64.97 4.03 -25.21
C GLU A 250 -64.74 2.88 -26.20
N GLY A 251 -64.27 1.74 -25.70
CA GLY A 251 -64.01 0.55 -26.48
C GLY A 251 -64.43 -0.70 -25.73
N GLU A 252 -65.64 -1.17 -26.07
CA GLU A 252 -66.22 -2.53 -25.98
C GLU A 252 -65.69 -3.50 -24.90
N GLU A 253 -66.62 -3.96 -24.03
CA GLU A 253 -66.47 -5.09 -23.11
C GLU A 253 -65.77 -6.28 -23.78
N ARG A 254 -64.59 -6.64 -23.28
CA ARG A 254 -63.92 -7.90 -23.63
C ARG A 254 -64.01 -8.89 -22.45
N ASP A 255 -64.75 -9.95 -22.74
CA ASP A 255 -64.97 -11.18 -21.97
C ASP A 255 -63.84 -11.61 -21.01
N ASN A 256 -64.20 -11.75 -19.74
CA ASN A 256 -64.12 -13.00 -18.97
C ASN A 256 -62.92 -13.93 -19.22
N ALA A 257 -61.68 -13.48 -18.98
CA ALA A 257 -60.55 -14.37 -18.81
C ALA A 257 -60.44 -14.80 -17.33
N SER A 258 -61.01 -15.96 -16.99
CA SER A 258 -60.83 -16.59 -15.68
C SER A 258 -59.36 -16.95 -15.47
N PHE A 259 -58.75 -16.42 -14.41
CA PHE A 259 -57.38 -16.78 -14.01
C PHE A 259 -57.27 -18.27 -13.70
N ILE A 260 -56.30 -18.94 -14.34
CA ILE A 260 -55.94 -20.32 -14.02
C ILE A 260 -54.88 -20.27 -12.92
N GLN A 261 -55.23 -20.76 -11.73
CA GLN A 261 -54.30 -20.94 -10.63
C GLN A 261 -53.32 -22.08 -10.95
N SER A 262 -52.02 -21.81 -10.93
CA SER A 262 -51.00 -22.84 -11.14
C SER A 262 -50.95 -23.83 -9.98
N ASP A 263 -50.70 -25.10 -10.27
CA ASP A 263 -50.65 -26.19 -9.30
C ASP A 263 -49.56 -25.99 -8.22
N LEU A 264 -49.83 -26.52 -7.02
CA LEU A 264 -48.92 -26.54 -5.88
C LEU A 264 -47.61 -27.27 -6.22
N TYR A 265 -46.50 -26.55 -6.18
CA TYR A 265 -45.16 -27.13 -6.29
C TYR A 265 -44.90 -28.05 -5.08
N ASN A 266 -44.63 -29.33 -5.33
CA ASN A 266 -44.27 -30.31 -4.30
C ASN A 266 -42.82 -30.05 -3.83
N PRO A 267 -42.56 -29.64 -2.57
CA PRO A 267 -41.21 -29.38 -2.10
C PRO A 267 -40.54 -30.70 -1.69
N GLU A 268 -40.09 -31.50 -2.67
CA GLU A 268 -39.09 -32.52 -2.37
C GLU A 268 -37.71 -31.86 -2.28
N ALA A 269 -37.03 -32.10 -1.15
CA ALA A 269 -35.72 -31.54 -0.86
C ALA A 269 -34.69 -32.04 -1.87
N ILE A 270 -34.18 -31.13 -2.70
CA ILE A 270 -33.11 -31.42 -3.65
C ILE A 270 -31.78 -31.29 -2.90
N ALA A 271 -31.06 -32.40 -2.74
CA ALA A 271 -29.71 -32.39 -2.17
C ALA A 271 -28.71 -31.70 -3.11
N SER A 272 -27.73 -30.98 -2.54
CA SER A 272 -26.71 -30.28 -3.32
C SER A 272 -25.88 -31.27 -4.15
N GLN A 273 -25.51 -30.89 -5.38
CA GLN A 273 -24.70 -31.72 -6.30
C GLN A 273 -23.29 -32.09 -5.76
N SER A 274 -22.92 -31.58 -4.59
CA SER A 274 -21.67 -31.87 -3.88
C SER A 274 -21.79 -33.02 -2.87
N TYR A 275 -23.01 -33.51 -2.57
CA TYR A 275 -23.23 -34.58 -1.61
C TYR A 275 -23.20 -35.94 -2.31
N TYR A 276 -22.13 -36.71 -2.10
CA TYR A 276 -22.02 -38.09 -2.57
C TYR A 276 -22.45 -39.04 -1.45
N GLU A 277 -23.62 -39.67 -1.57
CA GLU A 277 -24.10 -40.67 -0.59
C GLU A 277 -23.22 -41.91 -0.54
N ASN A 278 -22.50 -42.23 -1.62
CA ASN A 278 -21.60 -43.37 -1.70
C ASN A 278 -20.19 -42.91 -2.09
N LEU A 279 -19.21 -43.25 -1.25
CA LEU A 279 -17.79 -43.00 -1.49
C LEU A 279 -17.29 -43.80 -2.70
N PRO A 280 -16.39 -43.26 -3.54
CA PRO A 280 -15.81 -43.99 -4.67
C PRO A 280 -15.11 -45.29 -4.23
N GLU A 281 -15.44 -46.38 -4.90
CA GLU A 281 -14.83 -47.71 -4.69
C GLU A 281 -13.28 -47.62 -4.75
N GLY A 282 -12.61 -48.16 -3.72
CA GLY A 282 -11.15 -48.14 -3.59
C GLY A 282 -10.57 -47.12 -2.61
N TYR A 283 -11.30 -46.07 -2.25
CA TYR A 283 -10.81 -45.04 -1.30
C TYR A 283 -11.10 -45.35 0.17
N ARG A 284 -11.88 -46.40 0.44
CA ARG A 284 -12.30 -46.77 1.81
C ARG A 284 -11.12 -47.09 2.72
N SER A 285 -10.12 -47.82 2.22
CA SER A 285 -8.94 -48.21 2.99
C SER A 285 -8.07 -47.00 3.35
N VAL A 286 -7.91 -46.06 2.41
CA VAL A 286 -7.11 -44.83 2.62
C VAL A 286 -7.74 -43.95 3.69
N ILE A 287 -9.07 -43.78 3.64
CA ILE A 287 -9.81 -43.00 4.63
C ILE A 287 -9.75 -43.67 6.01
N GLN A 288 -9.90 -44.99 6.06
CA GLN A 288 -9.81 -45.74 7.31
C GLN A 288 -8.43 -45.58 7.97
N THR A 289 -7.35 -45.77 7.21
CA THR A 289 -5.98 -45.61 7.74
C THR A 289 -5.70 -44.18 8.22
N TYR A 290 -6.24 -43.17 7.53
CA TYR A 290 -6.09 -41.78 7.96
C TYR A 290 -6.74 -41.52 9.33
N PHE A 291 -7.97 -41.98 9.55
CA PHE A 291 -8.65 -41.80 10.83
C PHE A 291 -8.06 -42.66 11.95
N GLU A 292 -7.51 -43.83 11.61
CA GLU A 292 -6.83 -44.70 12.57
C GLU A 292 -5.53 -44.05 13.08
N GLN A 293 -4.75 -43.43 12.19
CA GLN A 293 -3.57 -42.63 12.57
C GLN A 293 -3.92 -41.41 13.42
N LEU A 294 -5.04 -40.76 13.13
CA LEU A 294 -5.51 -39.60 13.89
C LEU A 294 -6.03 -39.96 15.29
N ALA A 295 -6.42 -41.21 15.51
CA ALA A 295 -6.86 -41.71 16.81
C ALA A 295 -5.70 -42.23 17.70
N GLU A 296 -4.53 -42.45 17.11
CA GLU A 296 -3.30 -42.82 17.83
C GLU A 296 -2.48 -41.60 18.31
N GLU A 297 -2.89 -40.38 17.94
CA GLU A 297 -2.35 -39.10 18.43
C GLU A 297 -3.10 -38.59 19.67
#